data_AF-A0A376KXS4-F1
#
_entry.id   AF-A0A376KXS4-F1
#
_cell.length_a   1.000
_cell.length_b   1.000
_cell.length_c   1.000
_cell.angle_alpha   90.00
_cell.angle_beta   90.00
_cell.angle_gamma   90.00
#
_symmetry.space_group_name_H-M   'P 1'
#
loop_
_entity.id
_entity.type
_entity.pdbx_description
1 polymer ?
#
loop_
_entity_poly.entity_id
_entity_poly.type
_entity_poly.pdbx_seq_one_letter_code
_entity_poly.pdbx_strand_id
1 'polypeptide(L)'
;MSSYGPEAKQDYAVRLEGPIVEDILQFELENLPGQSAARRWWRRHHKAEENRQPGEAQVLLVWRDNEEHRDDIERHYLKMLTQARREVIIANAYFFPGYRFLHALRKAARRGVRIKLIIQGEPDMPIVRVGARLLYNYLVKGGVQVFEYRRRPLHGKVALMDDHWATVGSSNLDPLSLVTESRSKCHHPRSSF
;
A
#
# COMPACT_ATOMS: atom_id res chain seq x y z
N MET A 1 -22.80 12.48 -0.06
CA MET A 1 -21.44 13.01 -0.27
C MET A 1 -21.26 13.21 -1.77
N SER A 2 -20.84 14.39 -2.21
CA SER A 2 -20.69 14.69 -3.65
C SER A 2 -19.44 14.02 -4.22
N SER A 3 -19.54 13.36 -5.37
CA SER A 3 -18.41 12.74 -6.08
C SER A 3 -17.50 13.76 -6.78
N TYR A 4 -17.92 15.04 -6.81
CA TYR A 4 -17.22 16.15 -7.47
C TYR A 4 -17.37 17.45 -6.67
N GLY A 5 -16.41 18.37 -6.82
CA GLY A 5 -16.37 19.64 -6.09
C GLY A 5 -15.24 19.73 -5.06
N PRO A 6 -15.11 20.86 -4.35
CA PRO A 6 -14.01 21.13 -3.42
C PRO A 6 -13.97 20.17 -2.22
N GLU A 7 -15.14 19.64 -1.81
CA GLU A 7 -15.31 18.66 -0.72
C GLU A 7 -15.12 17.20 -1.17
N ALA A 8 -14.84 16.95 -2.46
CA ALA A 8 -14.65 15.59 -2.95
C ALA A 8 -13.36 14.98 -2.38
N LYS A 9 -13.44 13.72 -1.94
CA LYS A 9 -12.31 12.98 -1.38
C LYS A 9 -11.21 12.80 -2.45
N GLN A 10 -9.97 13.14 -2.10
CA GLN A 10 -8.81 12.78 -2.90
C GLN A 10 -8.52 11.29 -2.70
N ASP A 11 -8.66 10.50 -3.75
CA ASP A 11 -8.30 9.08 -3.75
C ASP A 11 -7.38 8.75 -4.93
N TYR A 12 -6.85 7.53 -4.94
CA TYR A 12 -5.98 6.99 -5.98
C TYR A 12 -6.47 5.60 -6.39
N ALA A 13 -6.53 5.36 -7.69
CA ALA A 13 -6.86 4.07 -8.27
C ALA A 13 -5.92 3.79 -9.45
N VAL A 14 -5.76 2.51 -9.76
CA VAL A 14 -5.00 2.02 -10.91
C VAL A 14 -5.90 1.15 -11.76
N ARG A 15 -5.69 1.20 -13.08
CA ARG A 15 -6.25 0.23 -14.02
C ARG A 15 -5.20 -0.84 -14.25
N LEU A 16 -5.60 -2.10 -14.14
CA LEU A 16 -4.72 -3.26 -14.29
C LEU A 16 -5.14 -4.04 -15.55
N GLU A 17 -4.14 -4.59 -16.25
CA GLU A 17 -4.32 -5.43 -17.43
C GLU A 17 -3.34 -6.60 -17.37
N GLY A 18 -3.71 -7.73 -17.97
CA GLY A 18 -2.92 -8.97 -17.95
C GLY A 18 -3.38 -9.97 -16.87
N PRO A 19 -2.57 -11.00 -16.58
CA PRO A 19 -2.97 -12.14 -15.74
C PRO A 19 -3.46 -11.79 -14.33
N ILE A 20 -3.02 -10.67 -13.78
CA ILE A 20 -3.45 -10.18 -12.46
C ILE A 20 -4.97 -9.99 -12.37
N VAL A 21 -5.66 -9.75 -13.50
CA VAL A 21 -7.11 -9.62 -13.54
C VAL A 21 -7.78 -10.94 -13.12
N GLU A 22 -7.22 -12.07 -13.52
CA GLU A 22 -7.72 -13.40 -13.12
C GLU A 22 -7.51 -13.63 -11.62
N ASP A 23 -6.33 -13.26 -11.09
CA ASP A 23 -6.06 -13.35 -9.64
C ASP A 23 -7.07 -12.52 -8.81
N ILE A 24 -7.43 -11.33 -9.29
CA ILE A 24 -8.43 -10.46 -8.64
C ILE A 24 -9.83 -11.07 -8.76
N LEU A 25 -10.21 -11.55 -9.93
CA LEU A 25 -11.51 -12.20 -10.16
C LEU A 25 -11.65 -13.44 -9.26
N GLN A 26 -10.60 -14.27 -9.18
CA GLN A 26 -10.58 -15.43 -8.30
C GLN A 26 -10.74 -15.02 -6.83
N PHE A 27 -10.01 -14.01 -6.39
CA PHE A 27 -10.15 -13.47 -5.04
C PHE A 27 -11.60 -13.03 -4.75
N GLU A 28 -12.25 -12.31 -5.67
CA GLU A 28 -13.63 -11.88 -5.52
C GLU A 28 -14.59 -13.07 -5.42
N LEU A 29 -14.45 -14.06 -6.31
CA LEU A 29 -15.28 -15.26 -6.33
C LEU A 29 -15.13 -16.09 -5.03
N GLU A 30 -13.92 -16.21 -4.50
CA GLU A 30 -13.65 -16.90 -3.23
C GLU A 30 -14.25 -16.15 -2.02
N ASN A 31 -14.45 -14.83 -2.11
CA ASN A 31 -14.96 -14.01 -1.01
C ASN A 31 -16.44 -13.65 -1.12
N LEU A 32 -17.14 -14.13 -2.16
CA LEU A 32 -18.59 -13.99 -2.28
C LEU A 32 -19.33 -14.75 -1.15
N PRO A 33 -20.39 -14.15 -0.56
CA PRO A 33 -21.19 -14.81 0.47
C PRO A 33 -21.83 -16.10 -0.07
N GLY A 34 -21.67 -17.22 0.64
CA GLY A 34 -22.37 -18.48 0.35
C GLY A 34 -21.62 -19.52 -0.49
N GLN A 35 -20.35 -19.30 -0.88
CA GLN A 35 -19.58 -20.24 -1.72
C GLN A 35 -18.42 -20.97 -1.02
N SER A 36 -18.67 -21.58 0.15
CA SER A 36 -17.64 -22.30 0.92
C SER A 36 -17.11 -23.59 0.25
N ALA A 37 -17.87 -24.19 -0.68
CA ALA A 37 -17.45 -25.40 -1.39
C ALA A 37 -16.58 -25.13 -2.64
N ALA A 38 -16.80 -24.02 -3.36
CA ALA A 38 -16.02 -23.63 -4.54
C ALA A 38 -14.56 -23.29 -4.17
N ARG A 39 -14.35 -22.71 -2.97
CA ARG A 39 -13.03 -22.37 -2.39
C ARG A 39 -11.98 -23.50 -2.46
N ARG A 40 -12.37 -24.77 -2.32
CA ARG A 40 -11.42 -25.89 -2.17
C ARG A 40 -11.03 -26.58 -3.48
N TRP A 41 -11.88 -26.54 -4.50
CA TRP A 41 -11.67 -27.25 -5.76
C TRP A 41 -10.80 -26.43 -6.74
N TRP A 42 -10.95 -25.10 -6.73
CA TRP A 42 -10.24 -24.18 -7.62
C TRP A 42 -8.84 -23.77 -7.12
N ARG A 43 -8.62 -23.61 -5.81
CA ARG A 43 -7.28 -23.39 -5.20
C ARG A 43 -6.25 -24.46 -5.60
N ARG A 44 -6.72 -25.66 -5.97
CA ARG A 44 -5.88 -26.78 -6.41
C ARG A 44 -5.47 -26.71 -7.89
N HIS A 45 -6.14 -25.87 -8.69
CA HIS A 45 -5.96 -25.78 -10.14
C HIS A 45 -5.44 -24.43 -10.62
N HIS A 46 -5.38 -23.39 -9.77
CA HIS A 46 -4.81 -22.11 -10.17
C HIS A 46 -3.30 -22.21 -10.31
N LYS A 47 -2.83 -22.15 -11.55
CA LYS A 47 -1.42 -22.06 -11.91
C LYS A 47 -1.18 -20.61 -12.32
N ALA A 48 -0.13 -19.98 -11.80
CA ALA A 48 0.24 -18.62 -12.19
C ALA A 48 0.33 -18.55 -13.72
N GLU A 49 -0.55 -17.77 -14.32
CA GLU A 49 -0.54 -17.59 -15.77
C GLU A 49 0.72 -16.81 -16.17
N GLU A 50 1.46 -17.37 -17.13
CA GLU A 50 2.64 -16.73 -17.65
C GLU A 50 2.23 -15.61 -18.60
N ASN A 51 2.47 -14.35 -18.19
CA ASN A 51 2.17 -13.21 -19.04
C ASN A 51 3.09 -13.23 -20.27
N ARG A 52 2.56 -13.62 -21.43
CA ARG A 52 3.31 -13.71 -22.69
C ARG A 52 3.67 -12.34 -23.29
N GLN A 53 3.02 -11.27 -22.83
CA GLN A 53 3.32 -9.89 -23.22
C GLN A 53 3.45 -9.04 -21.96
N PRO A 54 4.53 -9.22 -21.17
CA PRO A 54 4.71 -8.49 -19.94
C PRO A 54 4.93 -7.01 -20.23
N GLY A 55 4.18 -6.15 -19.53
CA GLY A 55 4.44 -4.71 -19.51
C GLY A 55 5.69 -4.36 -18.71
N GLU A 56 5.88 -3.07 -18.43
CA GLU A 56 7.07 -2.57 -17.72
C GLU A 56 7.03 -2.77 -16.19
N ALA A 57 5.92 -3.30 -15.67
CA ALA A 57 5.70 -3.50 -14.25
C ALA A 57 5.24 -4.93 -13.94
N GLN A 58 5.72 -5.45 -12.83
CA GLN A 58 5.14 -6.62 -12.18
C GLN A 58 4.00 -6.15 -11.26
N VAL A 59 3.05 -7.02 -10.96
CA VAL A 59 1.95 -6.72 -10.04
C VAL A 59 1.70 -7.98 -9.22
N LEU A 60 1.44 -7.80 -7.93
CA LEU A 60 1.10 -8.87 -7.01
C LEU A 60 -0.12 -8.44 -6.21
N LEU A 61 -1.21 -9.20 -6.31
CA LEU A 61 -2.35 -9.05 -5.43
C LEU A 61 -1.97 -9.57 -4.03
N VAL A 62 -2.12 -8.70 -3.04
CA VAL A 62 -2.06 -9.06 -1.62
C VAL A 62 -3.41 -8.69 -1.04
N TRP A 63 -3.90 -9.44 -0.06
CA TRP A 63 -5.09 -9.10 0.70
C TRP A 63 -4.88 -9.50 2.15
N ARG A 64 -5.83 -9.15 3.01
CA ARG A 64 -5.86 -9.58 4.40
C ARG A 64 -7.24 -10.12 4.72
N ASP A 65 -7.26 -11.22 5.46
CA ASP A 65 -8.46 -11.76 6.09
C ASP A 65 -8.24 -11.91 7.60
N ASN A 66 -9.26 -12.44 8.29
CA ASN A 66 -9.20 -12.70 9.72
C ASN A 66 -8.67 -14.11 10.05
N GLU A 67 -8.16 -14.86 9.07
CA GLU A 67 -7.75 -16.27 9.22
C GLU A 67 -6.28 -16.45 8.84
N GLU A 68 -5.98 -16.58 7.56
CA GLU A 68 -4.66 -16.94 7.02
C GLU A 68 -3.78 -15.71 6.74
N HIS A 69 -4.36 -14.58 6.34
CA HIS A 69 -3.63 -13.42 5.77
C HIS A 69 -3.62 -12.19 6.68
N ARG A 70 -3.52 -12.39 8.01
CA ARG A 70 -3.72 -11.34 9.02
C ARG A 70 -2.67 -10.22 9.02
N ASP A 71 -1.46 -10.46 8.53
CA ASP A 71 -0.34 -9.50 8.64
C ASP A 71 0.40 -9.27 7.31
N ASP A 72 -0.06 -9.86 6.21
CA ASP A 72 0.66 -9.85 4.94
C ASP A 72 0.89 -8.45 4.39
N ILE A 73 -0.11 -7.58 4.51
CA ILE A 73 0.00 -6.17 4.13
C ILE A 73 1.11 -5.49 4.94
N GLU A 74 1.07 -5.61 6.27
CA GLU A 74 2.09 -5.02 7.15
C GLU A 74 3.49 -5.58 6.81
N ARG A 75 3.58 -6.88 6.50
CA ARG A 75 4.84 -7.53 6.11
C ARG A 75 5.44 -6.94 4.83
N HIS A 76 4.63 -6.67 3.81
CA HIS A 76 5.09 -6.01 2.58
C HIS A 76 5.59 -4.59 2.86
N TYR A 77 4.85 -3.84 3.68
CA TYR A 77 5.24 -2.52 4.14
C TYR A 77 6.56 -2.52 4.94
N LEU A 78 6.76 -3.48 5.85
CA LEU A 78 8.01 -3.65 6.60
C LEU A 78 9.19 -4.04 5.70
N LYS A 79 8.95 -4.92 4.71
CA LYS A 79 9.94 -5.32 3.71
C LYS A 79 10.37 -4.12 2.87
N MET A 80 9.40 -3.34 2.39
CA MET A 80 9.63 -2.07 1.68
C MET A 80 10.51 -1.13 2.52
N LEU A 81 10.15 -0.85 3.78
CA LEU A 81 10.94 0.05 4.64
C LEU A 81 12.36 -0.47 4.91
N THR A 82 12.54 -1.80 4.92
CA THR A 82 13.85 -2.43 5.09
C THR A 82 14.71 -2.31 3.83
N GLN A 83 14.10 -2.40 2.65
CA GLN A 83 14.79 -2.37 1.36
C GLN A 83 15.07 -0.96 0.83
N ALA A 84 14.28 0.03 1.25
CA ALA A 84 14.37 1.42 0.78
C ALA A 84 15.79 2.00 0.89
N ARG A 85 16.22 2.72 -0.16
CA ARG A 85 17.57 3.30 -0.24
C ARG A 85 17.57 4.83 -0.28
N ARG A 86 16.57 5.47 -0.88
CA ARG A 86 16.55 6.92 -1.13
C ARG A 86 15.33 7.60 -0.49
N GLU A 87 14.13 7.14 -0.79
CA GLU A 87 12.89 7.79 -0.37
C GLU A 87 11.75 6.80 -0.17
N VAL A 88 10.89 7.09 0.81
CA VAL A 88 9.60 6.44 0.98
C VAL A 88 8.55 7.52 1.17
N ILE A 89 7.48 7.46 0.39
CA ILE A 89 6.31 8.33 0.53
C ILE A 89 5.13 7.47 0.91
N ILE A 90 4.42 7.81 1.98
CA ILE A 90 3.20 7.13 2.40
C ILE A 90 2.11 8.18 2.51
N ALA A 91 1.05 8.05 1.72
CA ALA A 91 -0.14 8.88 1.84
C ALA A 91 -1.30 8.02 2.34
N ASN A 92 -1.78 8.31 3.56
CA ASN A 92 -2.86 7.57 4.19
C ASN A 92 -3.86 8.49 4.88
N ALA A 93 -5.15 8.21 4.73
CA ALA A 93 -6.22 8.95 5.40
C ALA A 93 -6.14 8.82 6.92
N TYR A 94 -5.91 7.59 7.40
CA TYR A 94 -5.79 7.26 8.82
C TYR A 94 -4.50 6.51 9.08
N PHE A 95 -3.75 6.99 10.08
CA PHE A 95 -2.44 6.46 10.41
C PHE A 95 -2.40 5.99 11.86
N PHE A 96 -2.75 4.72 12.08
CA PHE A 96 -2.73 4.04 13.38
C PHE A 96 -1.91 2.75 13.34
N PRO A 97 -0.64 2.80 12.93
CA PRO A 97 0.15 1.59 12.79
C PRO A 97 0.54 0.98 14.14
N GLY A 98 0.80 -0.33 14.13
CA GLY A 98 1.46 -1.02 15.23
C GLY A 98 2.88 -0.51 15.50
N TYR A 99 3.40 -0.81 16.70
CA TYR A 99 4.72 -0.38 17.16
C TYR A 99 5.86 -0.82 16.21
N ARG A 100 5.76 -2.01 15.62
CA ARG A 100 6.75 -2.55 14.68
C ARG A 100 6.94 -1.64 13.48
N PHE A 101 5.85 -1.18 12.89
CA PHE A 101 5.88 -0.31 11.72
C PHE A 101 6.43 1.09 12.04
N LEU A 102 6.05 1.66 13.19
CA LEU A 102 6.63 2.92 13.67
C LEU A 102 8.15 2.82 13.86
N HIS A 103 8.61 1.72 14.45
CA HIS A 103 10.04 1.48 14.62
C HIS A 103 10.76 1.34 13.27
N ALA A 104 10.14 0.62 12.31
CA ALA A 104 10.69 0.45 10.97
C ALA A 104 10.83 1.78 10.21
N LEU A 105 9.82 2.66 10.28
CA LEU A 105 9.89 4.01 9.70
C LEU A 105 11.08 4.79 10.23
N ARG A 106 11.24 4.80 11.56
CA ARG A 106 12.37 5.49 12.20
C ARG A 106 13.71 4.84 11.86
N LYS A 107 13.78 3.52 11.75
CA LYS A 107 15.00 2.80 11.37
C LYS A 107 15.41 3.13 9.92
N ALA A 108 14.43 3.23 9.00
CA ALA A 108 14.67 3.66 7.63
C ALA A 108 15.15 5.12 7.58
N ALA A 109 14.50 6.03 8.31
CA ALA A 109 14.91 7.43 8.42
C ALA A 109 16.35 7.57 8.95
N ARG A 110 16.70 6.85 10.03
CA ARG A 110 18.07 6.82 10.58
C ARG A 110 19.12 6.26 9.62
N ARG A 111 18.72 5.40 8.66
CA ARG A 111 19.60 4.90 7.60
C ARG A 111 19.87 5.95 6.52
N GLY A 112 19.22 7.12 6.57
CA GLY A 112 19.35 8.20 5.59
C GLY A 112 18.27 8.18 4.49
N VAL A 113 17.29 7.28 4.59
CA VAL A 113 16.14 7.26 3.67
C VAL A 113 15.22 8.43 4.01
N ARG A 114 14.81 9.24 3.03
CA ARG A 114 13.82 10.29 3.24
C ARG A 114 12.43 9.67 3.40
N ILE A 115 11.85 9.78 4.59
CA ILE A 115 10.50 9.26 4.85
C ILE A 115 9.53 10.43 4.88
N LYS A 116 8.56 10.45 3.94
CA LYS A 116 7.48 11.42 3.88
C LYS A 116 6.16 10.73 4.20
N LEU A 117 5.57 11.10 5.32
CA LEU A 117 4.26 10.62 5.75
C LEU A 117 3.24 11.74 5.53
N ILE A 118 2.29 11.52 4.62
CA ILE A 118 1.21 12.43 4.28
C ILE A 118 -0.09 11.88 4.89
N ILE A 119 -0.73 12.69 5.72
CA ILE A 119 -1.92 12.32 6.50
C ILE A 119 -3.05 13.31 6.27
N GLN A 120 -4.29 12.91 6.56
CA GLN A 120 -5.42 13.83 6.55
C GLN A 120 -5.28 14.87 7.67
N GLY A 121 -5.28 16.16 7.32
CA GLY A 121 -5.10 17.25 8.28
C GLY A 121 -6.34 17.59 9.12
N GLU A 122 -7.53 17.23 8.63
CA GLU A 122 -8.80 17.37 9.33
C GLU A 122 -9.44 16.00 9.54
N PRO A 123 -9.03 15.26 10.59
CA PRO A 123 -9.69 14.02 10.96
C PRO A 123 -11.04 14.31 11.63
N ASP A 124 -12.09 13.60 11.21
CA ASP A 124 -13.47 13.78 11.68
C ASP A 124 -13.66 13.47 13.19
N MET A 125 -12.63 12.95 13.89
CA MET A 125 -12.69 12.54 15.29
C MET A 125 -11.67 13.29 16.18
N PRO A 126 -12.11 14.07 17.18
CA PRO A 126 -11.22 14.84 18.07
C PRO A 126 -10.21 14.00 18.87
N ILE A 127 -10.58 12.78 19.27
CA ILE A 127 -9.70 11.88 20.04
C ILE A 127 -8.49 11.40 19.24
N VAL A 128 -8.65 11.30 17.91
CA VAL A 128 -7.56 10.98 16.99
C VAL A 128 -6.49 12.05 17.05
N ARG A 129 -6.87 13.33 17.19
CA ARG A 129 -5.95 14.47 17.16
C ARG A 129 -4.91 14.44 18.29
N VAL A 130 -5.29 13.97 19.48
CA VAL A 130 -4.39 13.93 20.65
C VAL A 130 -3.41 12.76 20.54
N GLY A 131 -3.90 11.56 20.24
CA GLY A 131 -3.05 10.37 20.03
C GLY A 131 -2.10 10.55 18.84
N ALA A 132 -2.61 11.14 17.76
CA ALA A 132 -1.85 11.50 16.57
C ALA A 132 -0.68 12.44 16.89
N ARG A 133 -0.85 13.45 17.74
CA ARG A 133 0.24 14.37 18.11
C ARG A 133 1.41 13.66 18.79
N LEU A 134 1.17 12.73 19.72
CA LEU A 134 2.23 11.97 20.38
C LEU A 134 2.95 11.06 19.37
N LEU A 135 2.18 10.41 18.50
CA LEU A 135 2.69 9.57 17.43
C LEU A 135 3.57 10.33 16.45
N TYR A 136 3.11 11.49 16.00
CA TYR A 136 3.82 12.34 15.05
C TYR A 136 5.07 12.92 15.68
N ASN A 137 5.00 13.35 16.94
CA ASN A 137 6.19 13.78 17.68
C ASN A 137 7.24 12.66 17.76
N TYR A 138 6.81 11.43 18.00
CA TYR A 138 7.71 10.26 17.98
C TYR A 138 8.36 10.06 16.61
N LEU A 139 7.60 10.18 15.52
CA LEU A 139 8.12 10.00 14.16
C LEU A 139 9.04 11.13 13.71
N VAL A 140 8.66 12.38 13.97
CA VAL A 140 9.44 13.58 13.62
C VAL A 140 10.79 13.59 14.35
N LYS A 141 10.81 13.27 15.65
CA LYS A 141 12.06 13.08 16.40
C LYS A 141 12.90 11.90 15.87
N GLY A 142 12.32 11.02 15.08
CA GLY A 142 13.00 9.93 14.39
C GLY A 142 13.52 10.26 13.00
N GLY A 143 13.35 11.49 12.51
CA GLY A 143 13.76 11.92 11.17
C GLY A 143 12.69 11.70 10.09
N VAL A 144 11.46 11.34 10.46
CA VAL A 144 10.34 11.21 9.52
C VAL A 144 9.69 12.57 9.29
N GLN A 145 9.46 12.93 8.03
CA GLN A 145 8.76 14.16 7.66
C GLN A 145 7.26 13.89 7.62
N VAL A 146 6.50 14.54 8.52
CA VAL A 146 5.05 14.38 8.60
C VAL A 146 4.37 15.62 8.00
N PHE A 147 3.46 15.41 7.06
CA PHE A 147 2.73 16.45 6.33
C PHE A 147 1.23 16.24 6.48
N GLU A 148 0.52 17.31 6.84
CA GLU A 148 -0.94 17.30 6.86
C GLU A 148 -1.49 17.83 5.54
N TYR A 149 -2.28 17.00 4.85
CA TYR A 149 -3.01 17.38 3.66
C TYR A 149 -4.31 18.09 4.05
N ARG A 150 -4.44 19.35 3.62
CA ARG A 150 -5.56 20.24 3.99
C ARG A 150 -6.33 20.83 2.80
N ARG A 151 -6.07 20.38 1.57
CA ARG A 151 -6.75 20.92 0.37
C ARG A 151 -8.16 20.39 0.19
N ARG A 152 -8.39 19.14 0.57
CA ARG A 152 -9.65 18.39 0.54
C ARG A 152 -9.50 17.15 1.42
N PRO A 153 -10.58 16.44 1.77
CA PRO A 153 -10.47 15.18 2.51
C PRO A 153 -9.55 14.19 1.77
N LEU A 154 -8.48 13.72 2.42
CA LEU A 154 -7.56 12.73 1.85
C LEU A 154 -8.11 11.33 2.16
N HIS A 155 -8.39 10.56 1.12
CA HIS A 155 -8.77 9.15 1.21
C HIS A 155 -7.71 8.21 0.57
N GLY A 156 -6.53 8.74 0.23
CA GLY A 156 -5.46 7.95 -0.34
C GLY A 156 -4.92 6.87 0.59
N LYS A 157 -4.46 5.77 0.00
CA LYS A 157 -3.88 4.58 0.65
C LYS A 157 -2.75 4.06 -0.22
N VAL A 158 -1.78 4.93 -0.43
CA VAL A 158 -0.70 4.70 -1.37
C VAL A 158 0.62 4.81 -0.67
N ALA A 159 1.57 3.98 -1.08
CA ALA A 159 2.95 4.13 -0.68
C ALA A 159 3.86 3.97 -1.88
N LEU A 160 4.99 4.67 -1.86
CA LEU A 160 6.03 4.64 -2.87
C LEU A 160 7.35 4.39 -2.16
N MET A 161 8.20 3.54 -2.73
CA MET A 161 9.58 3.36 -2.30
C MET A 161 10.50 3.54 -3.48
N ASP A 162 11.42 4.48 -3.33
CA ASP A 162 12.37 4.89 -4.36
C ASP A 162 11.61 5.15 -5.68
N ASP A 163 12.15 4.70 -6.81
CA ASP A 163 11.53 4.90 -8.13
C ASP A 163 10.95 3.60 -8.72
N HIS A 164 10.79 2.57 -7.88
CA HIS A 164 10.61 1.20 -8.39
C HIS A 164 9.66 0.33 -7.58
N TRP A 165 8.87 0.86 -6.64
CA TRP A 165 7.86 0.09 -5.91
C TRP A 165 6.73 1.01 -5.46
N ALA A 166 5.48 0.58 -5.62
CA ALA A 166 4.31 1.39 -5.34
C ALA A 166 3.10 0.56 -4.94
N THR A 167 2.41 0.91 -3.85
CA THR A 167 1.11 0.33 -3.48
C THR A 167 -0.04 1.27 -3.74
N VAL A 168 -1.17 0.69 -4.16
CA VAL A 168 -2.47 1.35 -4.28
C VAL A 168 -3.53 0.36 -3.85
N GLY A 169 -4.37 0.73 -2.88
CA GLY A 169 -5.39 -0.18 -2.38
C GLY A 169 -6.53 0.49 -1.63
N SER A 170 -7.49 -0.32 -1.19
CA SER A 170 -8.71 0.08 -0.48
C SER A 170 -8.57 0.24 1.02
N SER A 171 -7.46 -0.22 1.60
CA SER A 171 -7.24 -0.19 3.04
C SER A 171 -6.34 0.93 3.50
N ASN A 172 -6.73 1.56 4.62
CA ASN A 172 -5.79 2.32 5.44
C ASN A 172 -4.72 1.34 5.98
N LEU A 173 -3.81 1.73 6.88
CA LEU A 173 -2.93 0.74 7.53
C LEU A 173 -3.71 -0.17 8.51
N ASP A 174 -4.82 -0.80 8.04
CA ASP A 174 -5.83 -1.67 8.66
C ASP A 174 -6.69 -2.35 7.54
N PRO A 175 -7.36 -3.51 7.77
CA PRO A 175 -7.40 -4.71 6.91
C PRO A 175 -8.22 -4.67 5.59
N LEU A 176 -7.64 -5.27 4.54
CA LEU A 176 -8.03 -5.37 3.11
C LEU A 176 -7.41 -4.34 2.14
N SER A 177 -6.08 -4.42 1.94
CA SER A 177 -5.40 -3.65 0.89
C SER A 177 -5.04 -4.56 -0.26
N LEU A 178 -5.41 -4.17 -1.47
CA LEU A 178 -4.70 -4.54 -2.67
C LEU A 178 -3.30 -3.89 -2.61
N VAL A 179 -2.24 -4.69 -2.74
CA VAL A 179 -0.87 -4.20 -2.92
C VAL A 179 -0.61 -4.23 -4.42
N THR A 180 0.22 -3.33 -4.92
CA THR A 180 0.81 -3.42 -6.25
C THR A 180 2.32 -3.46 -6.00
N GLU A 181 3.08 -4.21 -6.78
CA GLU A 181 4.54 -4.25 -6.67
C GLU A 181 5.13 -3.95 -8.03
N SER A 182 5.21 -2.68 -8.42
CA SER A 182 6.02 -2.33 -9.59
C SER A 182 7.49 -2.70 -9.30
N ARG A 183 8.24 -3.12 -10.32
CA ARG A 183 9.70 -3.24 -10.32
C ARG A 183 10.18 -2.82 -11.70
N SER A 184 10.67 -1.59 -11.83
CA SER A 184 11.29 -1.09 -13.05
C SER A 184 12.70 -1.67 -13.17
N LYS A 185 12.89 -2.66 -14.05
CA LYS A 185 14.24 -3.03 -14.53
C LYS A 185 14.60 -2.06 -15.65
N CYS A 186 15.43 -1.07 -15.37
CA CYS A 186 16.14 -0.36 -16.44
C CYS A 186 17.10 -1.36 -17.12
N HIS A 187 16.68 -1.94 -18.25
CA HIS A 187 17.57 -2.66 -19.14
C HIS A 187 18.35 -1.61 -19.93
N HIS A 188 19.63 -1.44 -19.61
CA HIS A 188 20.55 -0.72 -20.47
C HIS A 188 21.05 -1.73 -21.52
N PRO A 189 20.76 -1.57 -22.82
CA PRO A 189 21.37 -2.41 -23.83
C PRO A 189 22.83 -2.00 -23.93
N ARG A 190 23.73 -2.74 -23.26
CA ARG A 190 25.13 -2.74 -23.68
C ARG A 190 25.21 -3.67 -24.88
N SER A 191 25.18 -3.06 -26.04
CA SER A 191 25.87 -3.54 -27.23
C SER A 191 27.30 -3.91 -26.85
N SER A 192 27.66 -5.17 -27.03
CA SER A 192 29.04 -5.62 -27.24
C SER A 192 28.98 -6.84 -28.15
N PHE A 193 29.79 -6.76 -29.20
CA PHE A 193 30.11 -7.72 -30.26
C PHE A 193 29.99 -9.21 -29.91
#